data_AF-A0A257WU23-F1
#
_entry.id   AF-A0A257WU23-F1
#
_cell.length_a   1.000
_cell.length_b   1.000
_cell.length_c   1.000
_cell.angle_alpha   90.00
_cell.angle_beta   90.00
_cell.angle_gamma   90.00
#
_symmetry.space_group_name_H-M   'P 1'
#
loop_
_entity.id
_entity.type
_entity.pdbx_description
1 polymer ?
#
loop_
_entity_poly.entity_id
_entity_poly.type
_entity_poly.pdbx_seq_one_letter_code
_entity_poly.pdbx_strand_id
1 'polypeptide(L)'
;AVVDVLVAKCLAALRHTRLNQLVVAGGVGANRRLRSRLDAELAQRRGRVFYPELALCTDNGAMIAFAGALRLAAGPAQTSTGGEIAVRPRWALDTI
;
A
#
# COMPACT_ATOMS: atom_id res chain seq x y z
N ALA A 1 14.85 15.42 -6.23
CA ALA A 1 14.29 15.99 -4.98
C ALA A 1 13.23 15.08 -4.36
N VAL A 2 11.97 15.05 -4.82
CA VAL A 2 10.90 14.26 -4.15
C VAL A 2 11.16 12.76 -4.15
N VAL A 3 11.55 12.18 -5.30
CA VAL A 3 11.89 10.76 -5.41
C VAL A 3 12.99 10.35 -4.43
N ASP A 4 14.03 11.17 -4.29
CA ASP A 4 15.16 10.89 -3.39
C ASP A 4 14.71 10.82 -1.93
N VAL A 5 13.83 11.75 -1.52
CA VAL A 5 13.25 11.75 -0.16
C VAL A 5 12.40 10.50 0.08
N LEU A 6 11.57 10.11 -0.90
CA LEU A 6 10.73 8.90 -0.79
C LEU A 6 11.58 7.64 -0.66
N VAL A 7 12.60 7.50 -1.52
CA VAL A 7 13.55 6.38 -1.46
C VAL A 7 14.24 6.33 -0.09
N ALA A 8 14.78 7.46 0.39
CA ALA A 8 15.45 7.51 1.69
C ALA A 8 14.54 7.11 2.85
N LYS A 9 13.28 7.57 2.85
CA LYS A 9 12.28 7.22 3.87
C LYS A 9 11.87 5.74 3.81
N CYS A 10 11.65 5.18 2.62
CA CYS A 10 11.36 3.75 2.45
C CYS A 10 12.51 2.90 3.01
N LEU A 11 13.76 3.23 2.69
CA LEU A 11 14.93 2.50 3.20
C LEU A 11 15.07 2.63 4.73
N ALA A 12 14.75 3.79 5.30
CA ALA A 12 14.74 3.98 6.75
C ALA A 12 13.65 3.12 7.43
N ALA A 13 12.44 3.09 6.87
CA ALA A 13 11.34 2.25 7.37
C ALA A 13 11.67 0.76 7.32
N LEU A 14 12.29 0.28 6.23
CA LEU A 14 12.74 -1.11 6.12
C LEU A 14 13.80 -1.47 7.17
N ARG A 15 14.73 -0.55 7.48
CA ARG A 15 15.70 -0.75 8.57
C ARG A 15 15.01 -0.81 9.93
N HIS A 16 14.05 0.07 10.19
CA HIS A 16 13.34 0.14 11.46
C HIS A 16 12.47 -1.10 11.71
N THR A 17 11.73 -1.54 10.70
CA THR A 17 10.82 -2.69 10.75
C THR A 17 11.53 -4.04 10.59
N ARG A 18 12.78 -4.04 10.11
CA ARG A 18 13.57 -5.23 9.75
C ARG A 18 12.94 -6.09 8.65
N LEU A 19 12.00 -5.54 7.88
CA LEU A 19 11.41 -6.21 6.72
C LEU A 19 12.33 -6.11 5.50
N ASN A 20 12.20 -7.06 4.58
CA ASN A 20 12.92 -7.05 3.29
C ASN A 20 11.99 -6.83 2.09
N GLN A 21 10.68 -6.73 2.33
CA GLN A 21 9.66 -6.53 1.31
C GLN A 21 9.10 -5.12 1.44
N LEU A 22 8.96 -4.43 0.30
CA LEU A 22 8.35 -3.12 0.20
C LEU A 22 7.21 -3.17 -0.81
N VAL A 23 6.04 -2.67 -0.45
CA VAL A 23 4.92 -2.50 -1.39
C VAL A 23 4.74 -1.01 -1.63
N VAL A 24 4.63 -0.61 -2.91
CA VAL A 24 4.31 0.78 -3.28
C VAL A 24 2.96 0.79 -4.00
N ALA A 25 1.94 1.30 -3.32
CA ALA A 25 0.58 1.45 -3.83
C ALA A 25 0.22 2.93 -4.04
N GLY A 26 -0.97 3.18 -4.60
CA GLY A 26 -1.46 4.53 -4.93
C GLY A 26 -0.84 5.10 -6.21
N GLY A 27 -1.35 6.25 -6.67
CA GLY A 27 -0.94 6.85 -7.94
C GLY A 27 0.56 7.15 -8.05
N VAL A 28 1.22 7.42 -6.92
CA VAL A 28 2.70 7.61 -6.87
C VAL A 28 3.44 6.33 -7.26
N GLY A 29 2.85 5.16 -7.02
CA GLY A 29 3.35 3.87 -7.45
C GLY A 29 3.44 3.73 -8.97
N ALA A 30 2.77 4.57 -9.78
CA ALA A 30 2.93 4.59 -11.24
C ALA A 30 4.19 5.35 -11.71
N ASN A 31 4.91 6.03 -10.82
CA ASN A 31 6.10 6.81 -11.17
C ASN A 31 7.30 5.91 -11.53
N ARG A 32 7.65 5.86 -12.82
CA ARG A 32 8.74 5.01 -13.33
C ARG A 32 10.11 5.29 -12.70
N ARG A 33 10.42 6.56 -12.41
CA ARG A 33 11.71 6.94 -11.81
C ARG A 33 11.82 6.45 -10.37
N LEU A 34 10.72 6.54 -9.61
CA LEU A 34 10.64 5.99 -8.26
C LEU A 34 10.78 4.46 -8.27
N ARG A 35 10.07 3.76 -9.18
CA ARG A 35 10.18 2.30 -9.32
C ARG A 35 11.62 1.86 -9.54
N SER A 36 12.24 2.38 -10.61
CA SER A 36 13.62 2.06 -10.98
C SER A 36 14.63 2.31 -9.84
N ARG A 37 14.46 3.39 -9.07
CA ARG A 37 15.34 3.68 -7.92
C ARG A 37 15.14 2.68 -6.79
N LEU A 38 13.91 2.38 -6.41
CA LEU A 38 13.62 1.42 -5.34
C LEU A 38 14.02 -0.01 -5.71
N ASP A 39 13.81 -0.42 -6.97
CA ASP A 39 14.26 -1.71 -7.50
C ASP A 39 15.77 -1.89 -7.30
N ALA A 40 16.56 -0.91 -7.72
CA ALA A 40 18.02 -0.95 -7.61
C ALA A 40 18.48 -1.01 -6.14
N GLU A 41 17.91 -0.18 -5.27
CA GLU A 41 18.27 -0.12 -3.85
C GLU A 41 17.90 -1.42 -3.10
N LEU A 42 16.73 -2.01 -3.39
CA LEU A 42 16.31 -3.25 -2.74
C LEU A 42 17.05 -4.48 -3.29
N ALA A 43 17.43 -4.50 -4.56
CA ALA A 43 18.26 -5.56 -5.13
C ALA A 43 19.60 -5.70 -4.37
N GLN A 44 20.27 -4.57 -4.06
CA GLN A 44 21.51 -4.58 -3.28
C GLN A 44 21.33 -5.12 -1.86
N ARG A 45 20.13 -4.97 -1.29
CA ARG A 45 19.77 -5.42 0.06
C ARG A 45 19.21 -6.83 0.10
N ARG A 46 19.18 -7.56 -1.03
CA ARG A 46 18.48 -8.85 -1.19
C ARG A 46 17.00 -8.76 -0.78
N GLY A 47 16.41 -7.58 -0.92
CA GLY A 47 14.99 -7.31 -0.71
C GLY A 47 14.22 -7.35 -2.02
N ARG A 48 12.90 -7.19 -1.92
CA ARG A 48 12.01 -7.12 -3.08
C ARG A 48 11.00 -6.01 -2.92
N VAL A 49 10.78 -5.26 -3.99
CA VAL A 49 9.70 -4.29 -4.07
C VAL A 49 8.57 -4.86 -4.93
N PHE A 50 7.34 -4.51 -4.59
CA PHE A 50 6.14 -4.93 -5.30
C PHE A 50 5.33 -3.72 -5.73
N TYR A 51 4.83 -3.79 -6.95
CA TYR A 51 3.99 -2.78 -7.56
C TYR A 51 2.74 -3.44 -8.13
N PRO A 52 1.55 -2.83 -7.98
CA PRO A 52 0.40 -3.23 -8.76
C PRO A 52 0.62 -2.91 -10.25
N GLU A 53 -0.16 -3.57 -11.10
CA GLU A 53 -0.35 -3.15 -12.48
C GLU A 53 -0.77 -1.67 -12.54
N LEU A 54 -0.39 -0.97 -13.62
CA LEU A 54 -0.64 0.48 -13.71
C LEU A 54 -2.12 0.85 -13.58
N ALA A 55 -3.01 0.04 -14.17
CA ALA A 55 -4.46 0.22 -14.07
C ALA A 55 -5.01 0.06 -12.64
N LEU A 56 -4.28 -0.62 -11.77
CA LEU A 56 -4.64 -0.84 -10.37
C LEU A 56 -3.92 0.10 -9.41
N CYS A 57 -3.04 0.98 -9.89
CA CYS A 57 -2.30 1.92 -9.04
C CYS A 57 -3.17 3.10 -8.57
N THR A 58 -4.11 3.56 -9.39
CA THR A 58 -5.02 4.67 -9.06
C THR A 58 -6.30 4.18 -8.42
N ASP A 59 -7.07 5.07 -7.80
CA ASP A 59 -8.34 4.73 -7.16
C ASP A 59 -9.28 4.02 -8.15
N ASN A 60 -9.75 2.83 -7.77
CA ASN A 60 -10.60 1.99 -8.60
C ASN A 60 -11.57 1.15 -7.76
N GLY A 61 -12.65 0.65 -8.39
CA GLY A 61 -13.63 -0.18 -7.69
C GLY A 61 -13.11 -1.57 -7.32
N ALA A 62 -12.13 -2.10 -8.04
CA ALA A 62 -11.60 -3.45 -7.81
C ALA A 62 -10.89 -3.57 -6.46
N MET A 63 -10.10 -2.56 -6.06
CA MET A 63 -9.44 -2.56 -4.74
C MET A 63 -10.46 -2.51 -3.59
N ILE A 64 -11.57 -1.80 -3.76
CA ILE A 64 -12.65 -1.71 -2.76
C ILE A 64 -13.37 -3.06 -2.64
N ALA A 65 -13.74 -3.66 -3.77
CA ALA A 65 -14.38 -4.98 -3.79
C ALA A 65 -13.48 -6.05 -3.15
N PHE A 66 -12.18 -6.06 -3.48
CA PHE A 66 -11.22 -6.99 -2.93
C PHE A 66 -11.04 -6.81 -1.41
N ALA A 67 -10.83 -5.58 -0.94
CA ALA A 67 -10.71 -5.31 0.50
C ALA A 67 -11.99 -5.67 1.26
N GLY A 68 -13.17 -5.41 0.69
CA GLY A 68 -14.46 -5.79 1.27
C GLY A 68 -14.62 -7.32 1.37
N ALA A 69 -14.26 -8.05 0.32
CA ALA A 69 -14.29 -9.52 0.32
C ALA A 69 -13.34 -10.12 1.37
N LEU A 70 -12.13 -9.56 1.51
CA LEU A 70 -11.17 -9.98 2.54
C LEU A 70 -11.72 -9.75 3.96
N ARG A 71 -12.34 -8.58 4.22
CA ARG A 71 -12.96 -8.31 5.54
C ARG A 71 -14.12 -9.24 5.82
N LEU A 72 -14.98 -9.51 4.83
CA LEU A 72 -16.09 -10.45 4.98
C LEU A 72 -15.57 -11.87 5.29
N ALA A 73 -14.52 -12.31 4.62
CA ALA A 73 -13.89 -13.61 4.86
C ALA A 73 -13.21 -13.70 6.24
N ALA A 74 -12.73 -12.57 6.78
CA ALA A 74 -12.08 -12.52 8.09
C ALA A 74 -13.06 -12.58 9.28
N GLY A 75 -14.37 -12.52 9.03
CA GLY A 75 -15.44 -12.90 9.96
C GLY A 75 -16.38 -11.76 10.37
N PRO A 76 -17.53 -12.10 10.99
CA PRO A 76 -18.65 -11.17 11.21
C PRO A 76 -18.31 -9.97 12.09
N ALA A 77 -17.37 -10.13 13.02
CA ALA A 77 -16.91 -9.05 13.90
C ALA A 77 -16.21 -7.91 13.15
N GLN A 78 -15.73 -8.16 11.93
CA GLN A 78 -15.07 -7.18 11.06
C GLN A 78 -16.05 -6.56 10.05
N THR A 79 -17.33 -6.92 10.13
CA THR A 79 -18.39 -6.46 9.23
C THR A 79 -19.53 -5.82 10.01
N SER A 80 -19.95 -4.63 9.61
CA SER A 80 -21.18 -4.03 10.13
C SER A 80 -22.40 -4.78 9.58
N THR A 81 -23.14 -5.46 10.43
CA THR A 81 -24.37 -6.19 10.05
C THR A 81 -25.63 -5.33 10.09
N GLY A 82 -25.56 -4.11 10.64
CA GLY A 82 -26.71 -3.24 10.91
C GLY A 82 -27.25 -2.42 9.73
N GLY A 83 -26.76 -2.60 8.50
CA GLY A 83 -27.24 -1.85 7.32
C GLY A 83 -26.89 -0.36 7.28
N GLU A 84 -26.30 0.19 8.35
CA GLU A 84 -25.87 1.59 8.40
C GLU A 84 -24.53 1.80 7.70
N ILE A 85 -24.53 2.63 6.66
CA ILE A 85 -23.30 3.09 6.00
C ILE A 85 -22.86 4.39 6.67
N ALA A 86 -21.94 4.27 7.63
CA ALA A 86 -21.33 5.43 8.28
C ALA A 86 -20.14 5.96 7.45
N VAL A 87 -20.27 7.16 6.87
CA VAL A 87 -19.18 7.80 6.11
C VAL A 87 -18.26 8.55 7.07
N ARG A 88 -16.96 8.27 6.99
CA ARG A 88 -15.91 8.94 7.78
C ARG A 88 -14.93 9.66 6.85
N PRO A 89 -15.08 10.98 6.60
CA PRO A 89 -14.20 11.72 5.69
C PRO A 89 -12.73 11.74 6.12
N ARG A 90 -12.46 11.66 7.42
CA ARG A 90 -11.12 11.46 8.01
C ARG A 90 -11.12 10.15 8.78
N TRP A 91 -10.79 9.07 8.08
CA TRP A 91 -10.70 7.74 8.69
C TRP A 91 -9.23 7.32 8.78
N ALA A 92 -8.74 7.19 10.01
CA ALA A 92 -7.36 6.77 10.25
C ALA A 92 -7.21 5.25 10.05
N LEU A 93 -6.17 4.85 9.30
CA LEU A 93 -5.96 3.46 8.88
C LEU A 93 -5.66 2.49 10.04
N ASP A 94 -5.12 2.98 11.14
CA ASP A 94 -4.83 2.24 12.36
C ASP A 94 -6.08 1.96 13.23
N THR A 95 -7.21 2.58 12.88
CA THR A 95 -8.51 2.39 13.58
C THR A 95 -9.46 1.46 12.82
N ILE A 96 -8.94 0.78 11.79
CA ILE A 96 -9.68 -0.09 10.87
C ILE A 96 -9.68 -1.52 11.36
#